data_AF-A0A142WND8-F1
#
_entry.id   AF-A0A142WND8-F1
#
_cell.length_a   1.000
_cell.length_b   1.000
_cell.length_c   1.000
_cell.angle_alpha   90.00
_cell.angle_beta   90.00
_cell.angle_gamma   90.00
#
_symmetry.space_group_name_H-M   'P 1'
#
loop_
_entity.id
_entity.type
_entity.pdbx_description
1 polymer ?
#
loop_
_entity_poly.entity_id
_entity_poly.type
_entity_poly.pdbx_seq_one_letter_code
_entity_poly.pdbx_strand_id
1 'polypeptide(L)'
;MPTDVVQPDWIYYLIGVVLLVVNVLSWVGTLFMLPGNWIIVLAMGAAAYFLPEKPSGLGVGWGTVIILGIMAVVGEIVEFWTGASKAKKAGASRRAMAMSLAGTAIGSLFGAMITVPIPFVGPFVGVLGGAAAGAYLGAYIGESGRGTDPGVRRVVSKAAMVGRMLGTVGKLIIGLIMVAFATVNTFA
;
A
#
# COMPACT_ATOMS: atom_id res chain seq x y z
N MET A 1 -36.30 -1.25 9.29
CA MET A 1 -36.20 -2.56 8.61
C MET A 1 -36.30 -3.63 9.68
N PRO A 2 -36.91 -4.80 9.43
CA PRO A 2 -37.11 -5.81 10.46
C PRO A 2 -35.75 -6.19 11.07
N THR A 3 -35.67 -6.14 12.40
CA THR A 3 -34.45 -6.24 13.23
C THR A 3 -34.24 -7.64 13.81
N ASP A 4 -34.82 -8.67 13.19
CA ASP A 4 -35.07 -9.95 13.86
C ASP A 4 -34.62 -11.19 13.08
N VAL A 5 -33.88 -11.02 11.98
CA VAL A 5 -33.09 -12.12 11.38
C VAL A 5 -31.62 -11.89 11.68
N VAL A 6 -31.18 -12.31 12.87
CA VAL A 6 -29.76 -12.42 13.18
C VAL A 6 -29.18 -13.46 12.21
N GLN A 7 -28.33 -13.02 11.28
CA GLN A 7 -27.77 -13.94 10.30
C GLN A 7 -27.00 -15.06 11.00
N PRO A 8 -27.08 -16.31 10.51
CA PRO A 8 -26.35 -17.43 11.09
C PRO A 8 -24.84 -17.17 11.20
N ASP A 9 -24.20 -17.72 12.23
CA ASP A 9 -22.76 -17.51 12.47
C ASP A 9 -21.87 -18.00 11.33
N TRP A 10 -22.27 -19.04 10.60
CA TRP A 10 -21.53 -19.53 9.44
C TRP A 10 -21.41 -18.48 8.32
N ILE A 11 -22.37 -17.55 8.20
CA ILE A 11 -22.29 -16.45 7.23
C ILE A 11 -21.19 -15.45 7.65
N TYR A 12 -21.09 -15.17 8.94
CA TYR A 12 -20.03 -14.30 9.48
C TYR A 12 -18.65 -14.90 9.26
N TYR A 13 -18.48 -16.21 9.49
CA TYR A 13 -17.22 -16.89 9.21
C TYR A 13 -16.88 -16.89 7.72
N LEU A 14 -17.85 -17.23 6.86
CA LEU A 14 -17.66 -17.23 5.41
C LEU A 14 -17.23 -15.85 4.91
N ILE A 15 -17.96 -14.80 5.29
CA ILE A 15 -17.64 -13.44 4.84
C ILE A 15 -16.37 -12.92 5.50
N GLY A 16 -16.08 -13.31 6.74
CA GLY A 16 -14.80 -13.01 7.38
C GLY A 16 -13.60 -13.58 6.61
N VAL A 17 -13.71 -14.81 6.08
CA VAL A 17 -12.67 -15.40 5.23
C VAL A 17 -12.53 -14.63 3.92
N VAL A 18 -13.65 -14.24 3.30
CA VAL A 18 -13.63 -13.39 2.10
C VAL A 18 -12.98 -12.04 2.38
N LEU A 19 -13.29 -11.40 3.51
CA LEU A 19 -12.69 -10.14 3.94
C LEU A 19 -11.19 -10.28 4.18
N LEU A 20 -10.74 -11.35 4.82
CA LEU A 20 -9.30 -11.64 4.98
C LEU A 20 -8.61 -11.69 3.62
N VAL A 21 -9.16 -12.44 2.66
CA VAL A 21 -8.60 -12.55 1.32
C VAL A 21 -8.58 -11.18 0.62
N VAL A 22 -9.68 -10.44 0.64
CA VAL A 22 -9.77 -9.08 0.05
C VAL A 22 -8.74 -8.14 0.69
N ASN A 23 -8.60 -8.17 2.01
CA ASN A 23 -7.67 -7.31 2.74
C ASN A 23 -6.20 -7.66 2.42
N VAL A 24 -5.86 -8.95 2.35
CA VAL A 24 -4.52 -9.41 1.94
C VAL A 24 -4.22 -9.01 0.49
N LEU A 25 -5.16 -9.20 -0.43
CA LEU A 25 -5.00 -8.79 -1.83
C LEU A 25 -4.86 -7.27 -1.96
N SER A 26 -5.63 -6.50 -1.18
CA SER A 26 -5.53 -5.04 -1.13
C SER A 26 -4.17 -4.60 -0.61
N TRP A 27 -3.67 -5.24 0.44
CA TRP A 27 -2.33 -5.01 0.98
C TRP A 27 -1.24 -5.30 -0.06
N VAL A 28 -1.27 -6.47 -0.71
CA VAL A 28 -0.36 -6.83 -1.82
C VAL A 28 -0.46 -5.82 -2.97
N GLY A 29 -1.67 -5.35 -3.28
CA GLY A 29 -1.93 -4.32 -4.30
C GLY A 29 -1.15 -3.01 -4.07
N THR A 30 -0.78 -2.70 -2.82
CA THR A 30 0.04 -1.52 -2.49
C THR A 30 1.41 -1.55 -3.18
N LEU A 31 1.97 -2.74 -3.41
CA LEU A 31 3.22 -2.90 -4.16
C LEU A 31 3.12 -2.39 -5.61
N PHE A 32 1.91 -2.41 -6.17
CA PHE A 32 1.58 -1.91 -7.51
C PHE A 32 1.09 -0.46 -7.48
N MET A 33 1.34 0.27 -6.40
CA MET A 33 0.87 1.65 -6.18
C MET A 33 -0.66 1.81 -6.13
N LEU A 34 -1.40 0.72 -5.90
CA LEU A 34 -2.83 0.81 -5.60
C LEU A 34 -3.04 1.40 -4.20
N PRO A 35 -4.20 2.06 -3.94
CA PRO A 35 -4.53 2.61 -2.62
C PRO A 35 -4.99 1.48 -1.67
N GLY A 36 -4.17 0.45 -1.47
CA GLY A 36 -4.51 -0.78 -0.76
C GLY A 36 -5.09 -0.57 0.64
N ASN A 37 -4.48 0.31 1.43
CA ASN A 37 -4.98 0.64 2.78
C ASN A 37 -6.39 1.24 2.74
N TRP A 38 -6.72 2.06 1.74
CA TRP A 38 -8.07 2.60 1.59
C TRP A 38 -9.07 1.54 1.12
N ILE A 39 -8.65 0.60 0.27
CA ILE A 39 -9.50 -0.53 -0.13
C ILE A 39 -9.84 -1.39 1.09
N ILE A 40 -8.89 -1.61 2.01
CA ILE A 40 -9.15 -2.28 3.30
C ILE A 40 -10.21 -1.51 4.10
N VAL A 41 -10.07 -0.19 4.26
CA VAL A 41 -11.04 0.64 5.00
C VAL A 41 -12.44 0.54 4.37
N LEU A 42 -12.53 0.61 3.04
CA LEU A 42 -13.80 0.52 2.32
C LEU A 42 -14.44 -0.88 2.43
N ALA A 43 -13.64 -1.95 2.32
CA ALA A 43 -14.12 -3.31 2.49
C ALA A 43 -14.64 -3.55 3.92
N MET A 44 -13.91 -3.07 4.92
CA MET A 44 -14.31 -3.16 6.32
C MET A 44 -15.52 -2.25 6.63
N GLY A 45 -15.63 -1.09 6.00
CA GLY A 45 -16.80 -0.22 6.12
C GLY A 45 -18.07 -0.84 5.52
N ALA A 46 -17.94 -1.49 4.36
CA ALA A 46 -19.03 -2.26 3.78
C ALA A 46 -19.43 -3.42 4.70
N ALA A 47 -18.45 -4.14 5.26
CA ALA A 47 -18.71 -5.19 6.24
C ALA A 47 -19.40 -4.66 7.50
N ALA A 48 -19.00 -3.51 8.04
CA ALA A 48 -19.65 -2.91 9.21
C ALA A 48 -21.12 -2.55 8.96
N TYR A 49 -21.48 -2.24 7.72
CA TYR A 49 -22.85 -1.94 7.33
C TYR A 49 -23.70 -3.20 7.10
N PHE A 50 -23.17 -4.20 6.38
CA PHE A 50 -23.91 -5.41 6.01
C PHE A 50 -23.80 -6.56 7.03
N LEU A 51 -22.78 -6.55 7.88
CA LEU A 51 -22.46 -7.53 8.92
C LEU A 51 -22.05 -6.82 10.22
N PRO A 52 -22.99 -6.12 10.87
CA PRO A 52 -22.71 -5.44 12.12
C PRO A 52 -22.27 -6.45 13.20
N GLU A 53 -21.40 -5.96 14.07
CA GLU A 53 -20.87 -6.68 15.23
C GLU A 53 -21.99 -7.23 16.13
N LYS A 54 -21.89 -8.53 16.45
CA LYS A 54 -22.77 -9.25 17.37
C LYS A 54 -22.24 -9.15 18.80
N PRO A 55 -23.12 -9.35 19.81
CA PRO A 55 -22.68 -9.52 21.20
C PRO A 55 -21.68 -10.67 21.43
N SER A 56 -21.61 -11.63 20.49
CA SER A 56 -20.64 -12.72 20.50
C SER A 56 -19.23 -12.32 20.05
N GLY A 57 -19.01 -11.07 19.61
CA GLY A 57 -17.74 -10.58 19.04
C GLY A 57 -17.59 -10.79 17.53
N LEU A 58 -18.53 -11.49 16.88
CA LEU A 58 -18.48 -11.72 15.42
C LEU A 58 -19.02 -10.53 14.64
N GLY A 59 -18.35 -10.16 13.54
CA GLY A 59 -18.79 -9.07 12.65
C GLY A 59 -17.84 -7.90 12.67
N VAL A 60 -18.27 -6.74 12.20
CA VAL A 60 -17.39 -5.55 12.15
C VAL A 60 -18.09 -4.36 12.79
N GLY A 61 -17.44 -3.77 13.79
CA GLY A 61 -17.86 -2.51 14.40
C GLY A 61 -17.33 -1.28 13.66
N TRP A 62 -18.05 -0.17 13.71
CA TRP A 62 -17.59 1.11 13.15
C TRP A 62 -16.33 1.65 13.84
N GLY A 63 -16.09 1.27 15.11
CA GLY A 63 -14.83 1.57 15.81
C GLY A 63 -13.61 1.02 15.07
N THR A 64 -13.70 -0.22 14.59
CA THR A 64 -12.66 -0.87 13.77
C THR A 64 -12.41 -0.09 12.48
N VAL A 65 -13.47 0.34 11.79
CA VAL A 65 -13.37 1.11 10.53
C VAL A 65 -12.68 2.46 10.77
N ILE A 66 -13.00 3.17 11.85
CA ILE A 66 -12.37 4.45 12.19
C ILE A 66 -10.88 4.27 12.49
N ILE A 67 -10.51 3.27 13.29
CA ILE A 67 -9.11 2.97 13.61
C ILE A 67 -8.33 2.62 12.34
N LEU A 68 -8.90 1.79 11.46
CA LEU A 68 -8.30 1.47 10.17
C LEU A 68 -8.16 2.71 9.29
N GLY A 69 -9.14 3.62 9.30
CA GLY A 69 -9.07 4.90 8.59
C GLY A 69 -7.90 5.77 9.07
N ILE A 70 -7.70 5.86 10.38
CA ILE A 70 -6.55 6.57 10.97
C ILE A 70 -5.24 5.92 10.55
N MET A 71 -5.13 4.59 10.63
CA MET A 71 -3.94 3.85 10.18
C MET A 71 -3.67 4.09 8.68
N ALA A 72 -4.71 4.08 7.84
CA ALA A 72 -4.58 4.35 6.41
C ALA A 72 -4.00 5.75 6.17
N VAL A 73 -4.52 6.78 6.85
CA VAL A 73 -4.01 8.16 6.78
C VAL A 73 -2.54 8.22 7.21
N VAL A 74 -2.17 7.56 8.31
CA VAL A 74 -0.77 7.50 8.77
C VAL A 74 0.12 6.83 7.72
N GLY A 75 -0.34 5.74 7.09
CA GLY A 75 0.36 5.06 6.00
C GLY A 75 0.60 5.94 4.79
N GLU A 76 -0.41 6.70 4.36
CA GLU A 76 -0.26 7.69 3.29
C GLU A 76 0.74 8.79 3.67
N ILE A 77 0.63 9.36 4.88
CA ILE A 77 1.54 10.39 5.38
C ILE A 77 2.98 9.87 5.34
N VAL A 78 3.25 8.66 5.83
CA VAL A 78 4.58 8.04 5.81
C VAL A 78 5.10 7.92 4.37
N GLU A 79 4.29 7.44 3.44
CA GLU A 79 4.69 7.29 2.03
C GLU A 79 4.99 8.64 1.37
N PHE A 80 4.12 9.64 1.55
CA PHE A 80 4.29 10.97 0.98
C PHE A 80 5.50 11.69 1.57
N TRP A 81 5.68 11.65 2.90
CA TRP A 81 6.77 12.36 3.57
C TRP A 81 8.12 11.76 3.20
N THR A 82 8.28 10.45 3.28
CA THR A 82 9.57 9.81 2.98
C THR A 82 9.90 9.87 1.49
N GLY A 83 8.90 9.67 0.62
CA GLY A 83 9.04 9.74 -0.84
C GLY A 83 9.45 11.12 -1.33
N ALA A 84 8.75 12.17 -0.88
CA ALA A 84 9.01 13.54 -1.36
C ALA A 84 10.17 14.22 -0.62
N SER A 85 10.35 13.98 0.69
CA SER A 85 11.32 14.72 1.50
C SER A 85 12.76 14.42 1.10
N LYS A 86 13.14 13.15 0.88
CA LYS A 86 14.51 12.80 0.51
C LYS A 86 14.88 13.33 -0.88
N ALA A 87 13.99 13.17 -1.85
CA ALA A 87 14.19 13.69 -3.20
C ALA A 87 14.30 15.23 -3.19
N LYS A 88 13.40 15.92 -2.50
CA LYS A 88 13.39 17.38 -2.42
C LYS A 88 14.63 17.94 -1.71
N LYS A 89 15.08 17.31 -0.63
CA LYS A 89 16.34 17.67 0.07
C LYS A 89 17.57 17.51 -0.82
N ALA A 90 17.55 16.56 -1.76
CA ALA A 90 18.60 16.38 -2.76
C ALA A 90 18.49 17.36 -3.94
N GLY A 91 17.52 18.28 -3.95
CA GLY A 91 17.32 19.25 -5.03
C GLY A 91 16.52 18.71 -6.22
N ALA A 92 15.74 17.64 -6.05
CA ALA A 92 14.94 17.07 -7.14
C ALA A 92 13.95 18.09 -7.70
N SER A 93 13.92 18.23 -9.03
CA SER A 93 12.90 19.01 -9.71
C SER A 93 11.52 18.35 -9.62
N ARG A 94 10.45 19.15 -9.80
CA ARG A 94 9.07 18.64 -9.87
C ARG A 94 8.91 17.57 -10.97
N ARG A 95 9.58 17.76 -12.11
CA ARG A 95 9.59 16.81 -13.22
C ARG A 95 10.25 15.49 -12.83
N ALA A 96 11.38 15.53 -12.14
CA ALA A 96 12.06 14.32 -11.65
C ALA A 96 11.20 13.55 -10.65
N MET A 97 10.50 14.23 -9.73
CA MET A 97 9.57 13.57 -8.81
C MET A 97 8.40 12.90 -9.55
N ALA A 98 7.79 13.57 -10.52
CA ALA A 98 6.70 13.01 -11.32
C ALA A 98 7.14 11.81 -12.15
N MET A 99 8.30 11.90 -12.81
CA MET A 99 8.85 10.80 -13.60
C MET A 99 9.33 9.64 -12.72
N SER A 100 9.84 9.91 -11.52
CA SER A 100 10.14 8.87 -10.51
C SER A 100 8.88 8.10 -10.12
N LEU A 101 7.75 8.80 -9.94
CA LEU A 101 6.48 8.17 -9.58
C LEU A 101 5.99 7.27 -10.72
N ALA A 102 5.97 7.78 -11.95
CA ALA A 102 5.60 7.01 -13.14
C ALA A 102 6.55 5.81 -13.36
N GLY A 103 7.85 6.03 -13.21
CA GLY A 103 8.86 4.99 -13.29
C GLY A 103 8.66 3.92 -12.23
N THR A 104 8.29 4.29 -10.99
CA THR A 104 7.96 3.34 -9.93
C THR A 104 6.79 2.44 -10.34
N ALA A 105 5.72 3.00 -10.90
CA ALA A 105 4.53 2.25 -11.31
C ALA A 105 4.83 1.29 -12.47
N ILE A 106 5.59 1.74 -13.46
CA ILE A 106 5.99 0.91 -14.59
C ILE A 106 6.96 -0.17 -14.11
N GLY A 107 7.94 0.22 -13.30
CA GLY A 107 8.96 -0.66 -12.75
C GLY A 107 8.37 -1.74 -11.85
N SER A 108 7.38 -1.45 -11.02
CA SER A 108 6.72 -2.44 -10.17
C SER A 108 5.99 -3.51 -10.99
N LEU A 109 5.32 -3.11 -12.08
CA LEU A 109 4.65 -4.03 -13.01
C LEU A 109 5.63 -4.96 -13.72
N PHE A 110 6.70 -4.41 -14.32
CA PHE A 110 7.72 -5.24 -14.98
C PHE A 110 8.52 -6.08 -13.98
N GLY A 111 8.78 -5.54 -12.79
CA GLY A 111 9.43 -6.23 -11.69
C GLY A 111 8.66 -7.47 -11.25
N ALA A 112 7.32 -7.44 -11.27
CA ALA A 112 6.50 -8.61 -10.97
C ALA A 112 6.72 -9.78 -11.94
N MET A 113 7.19 -9.51 -13.16
CA MET A 113 7.47 -10.52 -14.19
C MET A 113 8.89 -11.09 -14.04
N ILE A 114 9.82 -10.33 -13.45
CA ILE A 114 11.22 -10.70 -13.28
C ILE A 114 11.42 -11.11 -11.82
N THR A 115 11.15 -12.37 -11.54
CA THR A 115 11.15 -12.89 -10.16
C THR A 115 12.28 -13.88 -9.94
N VAL A 116 12.82 -13.89 -8.72
CA VAL A 116 13.65 -14.99 -8.24
C VAL A 116 12.75 -16.23 -8.14
N PRO A 117 13.20 -17.44 -8.50
CA PRO A 117 12.37 -18.66 -8.47
C PRO A 117 12.13 -19.19 -7.04
N ILE A 118 11.75 -18.29 -6.13
CA ILE A 118 11.30 -18.60 -4.78
C ILE A 118 9.81 -18.24 -4.73
N PRO A 119 8.90 -19.22 -4.60
CA PRO A 119 7.47 -18.95 -4.49
C PRO A 119 7.16 -17.91 -3.41
N PHE A 120 6.21 -17.02 -3.69
CA PHE A 120 5.76 -15.92 -2.84
C PHE A 120 6.80 -14.82 -2.54
N VAL A 121 8.08 -15.14 -2.31
CA VAL A 121 9.14 -14.15 -2.04
C VAL A 121 9.65 -13.50 -3.32
N GLY A 122 9.84 -14.30 -4.37
CA GLY A 122 10.34 -13.86 -5.68
C GLY A 122 9.56 -12.69 -6.27
N PRO A 123 8.21 -12.77 -6.33
CA PRO A 123 7.37 -11.66 -6.79
C PRO A 123 7.53 -10.39 -5.96
N PHE A 124 7.62 -10.48 -4.62
CA PHE A 124 7.81 -9.30 -3.77
C PHE A 124 9.16 -8.62 -4.04
N VAL A 125 10.22 -9.41 -4.16
CA VAL A 125 11.56 -8.90 -4.49
C VAL A 125 11.58 -8.26 -5.88
N GLY A 126 10.97 -8.91 -6.87
CA GLY A 126 10.86 -8.41 -8.23
C GLY A 126 10.12 -7.07 -8.28
N VAL A 127 8.94 -6.98 -7.64
CA VAL A 127 8.13 -5.75 -7.63
C VAL A 127 8.87 -4.60 -6.92
N LEU A 128 9.44 -4.84 -5.73
CA LEU A 128 10.17 -3.80 -5.00
C LEU A 128 11.45 -3.36 -5.73
N GLY A 129 12.18 -4.32 -6.32
CA GLY A 129 13.38 -4.05 -7.11
C GLY A 129 13.06 -3.26 -8.38
N GLY A 130 12.01 -3.66 -9.09
CA GLY A 130 11.50 -2.96 -10.27
C GLY A 130 11.00 -1.56 -9.92
N ALA A 131 10.25 -1.40 -8.84
CA ALA A 131 9.81 -0.10 -8.33
C ALA A 131 11.00 0.82 -8.01
N ALA A 132 12.04 0.30 -7.34
CA ALA A 132 13.25 1.04 -7.03
C ALA A 132 14.03 1.47 -8.28
N ALA A 133 14.26 0.53 -9.21
CA ALA A 133 14.93 0.81 -10.48
C ALA A 133 14.14 1.83 -11.32
N GLY A 134 12.83 1.68 -11.39
CA GLY A 134 11.92 2.60 -12.06
C GLY A 134 11.92 4.00 -11.45
N ALA A 135 11.89 4.10 -10.12
CA ALA A 135 12.02 5.38 -9.41
C ALA A 135 13.34 6.09 -9.75
N TYR A 136 14.45 5.35 -9.73
CA TYR A 136 15.78 5.86 -10.07
C TYR A 136 15.83 6.36 -11.52
N LEU A 137 15.44 5.51 -12.48
CA LEU A 137 15.50 5.84 -13.92
C LEU A 137 14.56 6.99 -14.26
N GLY A 138 13.36 7.01 -13.69
CA GLY A 138 12.40 8.09 -13.85
C GLY A 138 12.93 9.43 -13.37
N ALA A 139 13.50 9.48 -12.16
CA ALA A 139 14.14 10.67 -11.63
C ALA A 139 15.33 11.13 -12.51
N TYR A 140 16.15 10.17 -12.98
CA TYR A 140 17.32 10.44 -13.81
C TYR A 140 16.91 11.08 -15.14
N ILE A 141 15.91 10.52 -15.83
CA ILE A 141 15.39 11.07 -17.09
C ILE A 141 14.76 12.45 -16.87
N GLY A 142 14.02 12.63 -15.77
CA GLY A 142 13.37 13.90 -15.45
C GLY A 142 14.34 15.04 -15.19
N GLU A 143 15.48 14.74 -14.57
CA GLU A 143 16.59 15.68 -14.42
C GLU A 143 17.38 15.86 -15.73
N SER A 144 17.51 14.82 -16.56
CA SER A 144 18.21 14.91 -17.85
C SER A 144 17.61 15.92 -18.80
N GLY A 145 16.28 16.04 -18.81
CA GLY A 145 15.58 17.03 -19.62
C GLY A 145 15.87 18.48 -19.20
N ARG A 146 16.61 18.73 -18.11
CA ARG A 146 16.99 20.07 -17.63
C ARG A 146 18.47 20.40 -17.86
N GLY A 147 19.25 19.49 -18.44
CA GLY A 147 20.69 19.68 -18.64
C GLY A 147 21.50 19.65 -17.34
N THR A 148 20.98 19.04 -16.26
CA THR A 148 21.72 18.92 -15.00
C THR A 148 22.94 18.03 -15.13
N ASP A 149 23.99 18.39 -14.39
CA ASP A 149 25.23 17.64 -14.30
C ASP A 149 24.97 16.16 -13.93
N PRO A 150 25.65 15.20 -14.58
CA PRO A 150 25.46 13.77 -14.32
C PRO A 150 25.66 13.35 -12.85
N GLY A 151 26.57 14.01 -12.13
CA GLY A 151 26.80 13.78 -10.71
C GLY A 151 25.60 14.17 -9.85
N VAL A 152 25.10 15.38 -10.05
CA VAL A 152 23.88 15.89 -9.37
C VAL A 152 22.69 14.99 -9.64
N ARG A 153 22.51 14.60 -10.91
CA ARG A 153 21.43 13.71 -11.35
C ARG A 153 21.44 12.36 -10.64
N ARG A 154 22.62 11.75 -10.47
CA ARG A 154 22.78 10.48 -9.74
C ARG A 154 22.38 10.63 -8.28
N VAL A 155 22.77 11.72 -7.63
CA VAL A 155 22.42 12.00 -6.22
C VAL A 155 20.90 12.14 -6.07
N VAL A 156 20.27 12.97 -6.92
CA VAL A 156 18.80 13.15 -6.94
C VAL A 156 18.07 11.82 -7.16
N SER A 157 18.53 11.02 -8.12
CA SER A 157 17.89 9.76 -8.49
C SER A 157 18.01 8.71 -7.38
N LYS A 158 19.17 8.61 -6.71
CA LYS A 158 19.34 7.74 -5.53
C LYS A 158 18.43 8.19 -4.39
N ALA A 159 18.33 9.50 -4.16
CA ALA A 159 17.48 10.04 -3.11
C ALA A 159 15.98 9.77 -3.37
N ALA A 160 15.54 9.87 -4.63
CA ALA A 160 14.18 9.52 -5.05
C ALA A 160 13.88 8.03 -4.86
N MET A 161 14.78 7.16 -5.30
CA MET A 161 14.69 5.71 -5.11
C MET A 161 14.57 5.34 -3.63
N VAL A 162 15.49 5.81 -2.79
CA VAL A 162 15.50 5.51 -1.34
C VAL A 162 14.27 6.09 -0.65
N GLY A 163 13.85 7.31 -1.01
CA GLY A 163 12.64 7.92 -0.49
C GLY A 163 11.41 7.06 -0.79
N ARG A 164 11.28 6.60 -2.04
CA ARG A 164 10.16 5.75 -2.48
C ARG A 164 10.15 4.40 -1.75
N MET A 165 11.29 3.72 -1.69
CA MET A 165 11.39 2.42 -1.01
C MET A 165 11.01 2.52 0.47
N LEU A 166 11.53 3.51 1.19
CA LEU A 166 11.21 3.69 2.60
C LEU A 166 9.73 4.01 2.82
N GLY A 167 9.14 4.81 1.94
CA GLY A 167 7.71 5.11 1.99
C GLY A 167 6.84 3.89 1.73
N THR A 168 7.13 3.14 0.69
CA THR A 168 6.40 1.91 0.35
C THR A 168 6.54 0.87 1.45
N VAL A 169 7.75 0.63 1.98
CA VAL A 169 7.96 -0.31 3.09
C VAL A 169 7.22 0.13 4.35
N GLY A 170 7.30 1.40 4.72
CA GLY A 170 6.57 1.94 5.88
C GLY A 170 5.06 1.77 5.73
N LYS A 171 4.52 2.07 4.56
CA LYS A 171 3.10 1.88 4.25
C LYS A 171 2.68 0.41 4.25
N LEU A 172 3.53 -0.49 3.76
CA LEU A 172 3.28 -1.94 3.80
C LEU A 172 3.26 -2.48 5.22
N ILE A 173 4.15 -2.01 6.10
CA ILE A 173 4.13 -2.41 7.52
C ILE A 173 2.81 -1.98 8.16
N ILE A 174 2.37 -0.74 7.92
CA ILE A 174 1.08 -0.24 8.42
C ILE A 174 -0.08 -1.05 7.83
N GLY A 175 -0.06 -1.33 6.53
CA GLY A 175 -1.09 -2.15 5.88
C GLY A 175 -1.14 -3.58 6.43
N LEU A 176 0.01 -4.18 6.77
CA LEU A 176 0.07 -5.50 7.39
C LEU A 176 -0.58 -5.49 8.78
N ILE A 177 -0.31 -4.44 9.58
CA ILE A 177 -0.96 -4.23 10.87
C ILE A 177 -2.48 -4.06 10.69
N MET A 178 -2.90 -3.31 9.66
CA MET A 178 -4.32 -3.15 9.33
C MET A 178 -4.98 -4.48 8.98
N VAL A 179 -4.35 -5.33 8.18
CA VAL A 179 -4.89 -6.67 7.85
C VAL A 179 -5.02 -7.51 9.11
N ALA A 180 -4.00 -7.56 9.97
CA ALA A 180 -4.05 -8.31 11.21
C ALA A 180 -5.14 -7.79 12.15
N PHE A 181 -5.21 -6.48 12.35
CA PHE A 181 -6.21 -5.83 13.19
C PHE A 181 -7.63 -6.06 12.67
N ALA A 182 -7.86 -5.87 11.37
CA ALA A 182 -9.14 -6.14 10.72
C ALA A 182 -9.56 -7.60 10.87
N THR A 183 -8.62 -8.54 10.70
CA THR A 183 -8.88 -9.97 10.84
C THR A 183 -9.30 -10.32 12.26
N VAL A 184 -8.55 -9.87 13.27
CA VAL A 184 -8.88 -10.12 14.67
C VAL A 184 -10.29 -9.61 14.99
N ASN A 185 -10.58 -8.35 14.69
CA ASN A 185 -11.88 -7.72 14.98
C ASN A 185 -13.04 -8.26 14.13
N THR A 186 -12.77 -9.08 13.10
CA THR A 186 -13.85 -9.73 12.33
C THR A 186 -14.31 -11.03 12.98
N PHE A 187 -13.39 -11.71 13.68
CA PHE A 187 -13.59 -13.06 14.21
C PHE A 187 -13.62 -13.13 15.75
N ALA A 188 -13.30 -12.04 16.45
CA ALA A 188 -13.22 -11.95 17.91
C ALA A 188 -13.57 -10.52 18.36
#